data_AF-X4ZG61-F1
#
_entry.id   AF-X4ZG61-F1
#
_cell.length_a   1.000
_cell.length_b   1.000
_cell.length_c   1.000
_cell.angle_alpha   90.00
_cell.angle_beta   90.00
_cell.angle_gamma   90.00
#
_symmetry.space_group_name_H-M   'P 1'
#
loop_
_entity.id
_entity.type
_entity.pdbx_description
1 polymer ?
#
loop_
_entity_poly.entity_id
_entity_poly.type
_entity_poly.pdbx_seq_one_letter_code
_entity_poly.pdbx_strand_id
1 'polypeptide(L)' 'MAKGLEFDHVIVPFVDVSNYKTDIDRSLLYIACTRAMHALTLTFHGEQSSFISNIGA' A
#
# COMPACT_ATOMS: atom_id res chain seq x y z
N MET A 1 -0.32 2.36 -15.54
CA MET A 1 -1.67 2.09 -16.10
C MET A 1 -2.54 1.58 -14.95
N ALA A 2 -3.24 2.46 -14.24
CA ALA A 2 -4.19 2.11 -13.16
C ALA A 2 -5.15 3.26 -12.82
N LYS A 3 -5.08 4.38 -13.55
CA LYS A 3 -5.85 5.59 -13.25
C LYS A 3 -7.25 5.41 -13.84
N GLY A 4 -8.26 5.31 -12.98
CA GLY A 4 -9.67 5.15 -13.37
C GLY A 4 -10.16 3.70 -13.45
N LEU A 5 -9.39 2.73 -12.91
CA LEU A 5 -9.81 1.34 -12.77
C LEU A 5 -9.82 0.97 -11.29
N GLU A 6 -10.94 0.47 -10.80
CA GLU A 6 -11.09 -0.12 -9.47
C GLU A 6 -11.06 -1.65 -9.60
N PHE A 7 -10.54 -2.33 -8.58
CA PHE A 7 -10.33 -3.77 -8.57
C PHE A 7 -11.00 -4.39 -7.35
N ASP A 8 -11.57 -5.59 -7.51
CA ASP A 8 -12.14 -6.32 -6.37
C ASP A 8 -11.08 -6.62 -5.31
N HIS A 9 -9.90 -7.09 -5.72
CA HIS A 9 -8.79 -7.46 -4.83
C HIS A 9 -7.49 -6.79 -5.31
N VAL A 10 -6.77 -6.12 -4.41
CA VAL A 10 -5.47 -5.49 -4.67
C VAL A 10 -4.41 -6.06 -3.74
N ILE A 11 -3.24 -6.37 -4.31
CA ILE A 11 -2.04 -6.72 -3.56
C ILE A 11 -0.99 -5.64 -3.82
N VAL A 12 -0.52 -4.98 -2.76
CA VAL A 12 0.59 -4.02 -2.83
C VAL A 12 1.83 -4.69 -2.25
N PRO A 13 2.83 -5.02 -3.07
CA PRO A 13 4.04 -5.66 -2.58
C PRO A 13 5.03 -4.66 -2.00
N PHE A 14 5.89 -5.14 -1.09
CA PHE A 14 7.04 -4.41 -0.55
C PHE A 14 6.68 -3.06 0.10
N VAL A 15 5.63 -3.04 0.93
CA VAL A 15 5.24 -1.90 1.78
C VAL A 15 6.14 -1.83 3.03
N ASP A 16 7.45 -1.80 2.80
CA ASP A 16 8.50 -1.75 3.80
C ASP A 16 9.18 -0.37 3.85
N VAL A 17 10.01 -0.18 4.87
CA VAL A 17 10.76 1.07 5.12
C VAL A 17 11.69 1.47 3.97
N SER A 18 12.12 0.53 3.12
CA SER A 18 13.03 0.82 2.01
C SER A 18 12.31 1.49 0.84
N ASN A 19 11.07 1.05 0.59
CA ASN A 19 10.27 1.43 -0.57
C ASN A 19 9.22 2.53 -0.29
N TYR A 20 8.73 2.63 0.95
CA TYR A 20 7.70 3.60 1.32
C TYR A 20 8.14 4.45 2.51
N LYS A 21 8.82 5.56 2.21
CA LYS A 21 9.46 6.43 3.22
C LYS A 21 9.31 7.94 3.00
N THR A 22 8.95 8.36 1.79
CA THR A 22 8.76 9.78 1.43
C THR A 22 7.28 10.15 1.34
N ASP A 23 6.97 11.45 1.30
CA ASP A 23 5.61 11.96 1.09
C ASP A 23 5.03 11.56 -0.29
N ILE A 24 5.89 11.41 -1.29
CA ILE A 24 5.49 10.93 -2.61
C ILE A 24 5.08 9.46 -2.50
N ASP A 25 5.86 8.63 -1.81
CA ASP A 25 5.54 7.21 -1.62
C ASP A 25 4.23 7.04 -0.84
N ARG A 26 3.99 7.89 0.17
CA ARG A 26 2.71 7.92 0.90
C ARG A 26 1.54 8.18 -0.05
N SER A 27 1.70 9.13 -0.96
CA SER A 27 0.66 9.45 -1.95
C SER A 27 0.42 8.29 -2.91
N LEU A 28 1.48 7.62 -3.36
CA LEU A 28 1.39 6.43 -4.21
C LEU A 28 0.73 5.25 -3.49
N LEU A 29 1.09 5.01 -2.23
CA LEU A 29 0.48 3.97 -1.39
C LEU A 29 -1.02 4.24 -1.22
N TYR A 30 -1.39 5.48 -0.88
CA TYR A 30 -2.79 5.87 -0.75
C TYR A 30 -3.58 5.63 -2.04
N ILE A 31 -3.01 6.02 -3.19
CA ILE A 31 -3.63 5.78 -4.50
C ILE A 31 -3.81 4.28 -4.73
N ALA A 32 -2.81 3.44 -4.42
CA ALA A 32 -2.90 1.99 -4.61
C ALA A 32 -3.95 1.34 -3.69
N CYS A 33 -3.97 1.71 -2.40
CA CYS A 33 -4.92 1.19 -1.42
C CYS A 33 -6.38 1.53 -1.78
N THR A 34 -6.62 2.74 -2.30
CA THR A 34 -7.96 3.20 -2.69
C THR A 34 -8.48 2.62 -4.01
N ARG A 35 -7.74 1.69 -4.64
CA ARG A 35 -8.22 0.92 -5.79
C ARG A 35 -8.87 -0.40 -5.41
N ALA A 36 -8.79 -0.84 -4.16
CA ALA A 36 -9.42 -2.06 -3.68
C ALA A 36 -10.89 -1.82 -3.29
N MET A 37 -11.82 -2.59 -3.87
CA MET A 37 -13.24 -2.56 -3.50
C MET A 37 -13.57 -3.52 -2.36
N HIS A 38 -13.03 -4.75 -2.37
CA HIS A 38 -13.39 -5.80 -1.42
C HIS A 38 -12.23 -6.22 -0.53
N ALA A 39 -11.04 -6.41 -1.09
CA ALA A 39 -9.88 -6.86 -0.32
C ALA A 39 -8.59 -6.12 -0.69
N LEU A 40 -7.84 -5.74 0.34
CA LEU A 40 -6.52 -5.13 0.22
C LEU A 40 -5.52 -5.99 0.99
N THR A 41 -4.46 -6.44 0.31
CA THR A 41 -3.34 -7.15 0.93
C THR A 41 -2.07 -6.33 0.76
N LEU A 42 -1.42 -5.99 1.88
CA LEU A 42 -0.14 -5.33 1.89
C LEU A 42 0.91 -6.35 2.34
N THR A 43 1.99 -6.50 1.58
CA THR A 43 3.11 -7.37 1.97
C THR A 43 4.36 -6.52 2.15
N PHE A 44 5.30 -6.97 2.97
CA PHE A 44 6.53 -6.27 3.28
C PHE A 44 7.64 -7.29 3.48
N HIS A 45 8.89 -6.85 3.34
CA HIS A 45 10.06 -7.66 3.67
C HIS A 45 10.88 -6.95 4.74
N GLY A 46 11.19 -7.66 5.84
CA GLY A 46 11.91 -7.07 6.97
C GLY A 46 11.02 -6.14 7.79
N GLU A 47 11.35 -4.85 7.82
CA GLU A 47 10.60 -3.85 8.59
C GLU A 47 9.49 -3.18 7.77
N GLN A 48 8.29 -3.13 8.34
CA GLN A 48 7.14 -2.46 7.73
C GLN A 48 7.38 -0.95 7.60
N SER A 49 6.78 -0.33 6.56
CA SER A 49 6.75 1.12 6.46
C SER A 49 6.01 1.73 7.65
N SER A 50 6.53 2.86 8.16
CA SER A 50 5.87 3.66 9.21
C SER A 50 4.47 4.15 8.82
N PHE A 51 4.09 4.06 7.54
CA PHE A 51 2.74 4.38 7.09
C PHE A 51 1.70 3.31 7.46
N ILE A 52 2.13 2.08 7.76
CA ILE A 52 1.24 0.95 8.09
C ILE A 52 1.53 0.33 9.46
N SER A 53 2.45 0.90 10.24
CA SER A 53 2.91 0.37 11.54
C SER A 53 1.81 0.23 12.61
N ASN A 54 0.65 0.86 12.41
CA ASN A 54 -0.47 0.85 13.35
C ASN A 54 -1.64 -0.04 12.89
N ILE A 55 -1.47 -0.79 11.80
CA ILE A 55 -2.52 -1.66 11.25
C ILE A 55 -2.27 -3.08 11.78
N GLY A 56 -3.15 -3.56 12.67
CA GLY A 56 -3.07 -4.91 13.27
C GLY A 56 -2.65 -4.96 14.75
N ALA A 57 -2.72 -3.83 15.46
CA ALA A 57 -2.70 -3.80 16.94
C ALA A 57 -4.09 -4.10 17.53
#